data_AF-A0A6B0UUE3-F1
#
_entry.id   AF-A0A6B0UUE3-F1
#
_cell.length_a   1.000
_cell.length_b   1.000
_cell.length_c   1.000
_cell.angle_alpha   90.00
_cell.angle_beta   90.00
_cell.angle_gamma   90.00
#
_symmetry.space_group_name_H-M   'P 1'
#
loop_
_entity.id
_entity.type
_entity.pdbx_description
1 polymer ?
#
loop_
_entity_poly.entity_id
_entity_poly.type
_entity_poly.pdbx_seq_one_letter_code
_entity_poly.pdbx_strand_id
1 'polypeptide(L)'
;MEAALIRMLLGTAFVGMQFSPYALIVAYDESLYKRVLGRDPGICGAWYRNRSKTEEIMKCVLGNVSTVVKKQWEDYMDDNCLTVTELVSEMCNLTTIMPSSFVWYGDEDLTRTYNNQAEKAGIECTANITGWNTKPRIVTAPSQV
;
A
#
# COMPACT_ATOMS: atom_id res chain seq x y z
N MET A 1 42.00 49.84 -6.64
CA MET A 1 42.30 48.40 -6.53
C MET A 1 41.06 47.72 -5.98
N GLU A 2 40.14 47.41 -6.89
CA GLU A 2 39.14 46.37 -6.69
C GLU A 2 39.83 45.00 -6.78
N ALA A 3 39.10 43.96 -6.35
CA ALA A 3 39.35 42.55 -6.61
C ALA A 3 40.50 41.89 -5.82
N ALA A 4 40.24 41.58 -4.54
CA ALA A 4 40.71 40.32 -3.96
C ALA A 4 39.84 39.90 -2.77
N LEU A 5 39.09 38.81 -2.98
CA LEU A 5 38.61 37.84 -1.97
C LEU A 5 37.42 38.30 -1.09
N ILE A 6 36.14 38.07 -1.37
CA ILE A 6 35.44 37.00 -2.11
C ILE A 6 36.13 35.64 -1.97
N ARG A 7 36.10 35.08 -0.75
CA ARG A 7 36.02 33.64 -0.39
C ARG A 7 36.62 33.43 0.99
N MET A 8 35.75 33.19 1.97
CA MET A 8 35.93 32.49 3.27
C MET A 8 35.02 33.20 4.29
N LEU A 9 33.70 33.07 4.20
CA LEU A 9 32.92 31.86 4.51
C LEU A 9 33.27 31.28 5.88
N LEU A 10 32.34 31.44 6.82
CA LEU A 10 31.75 30.40 7.71
C LEU A 10 31.57 30.90 9.14
N GLY A 11 30.31 30.93 9.54
CA GLY A 11 29.86 31.10 10.92
C GLY A 11 29.35 32.51 11.18
N THR A 12 28.09 32.76 11.48
CA THR A 12 26.98 31.89 11.85
C THR A 12 25.71 32.72 11.66
N ALA A 13 25.06 32.61 10.51
CA ALA A 13 23.67 33.04 10.38
C ALA A 13 22.77 31.90 10.87
N PHE A 14 22.72 31.72 12.20
CA PHE A 14 21.70 30.92 12.86
C PHE A 14 20.51 31.84 13.14
N VAL A 15 19.59 31.96 12.19
CA VAL A 15 18.20 32.35 12.46
C VAL A 15 17.28 31.50 11.59
N GLY A 16 16.81 30.41 12.20
CA GLY A 16 15.44 29.92 12.09
C GLY A 16 14.79 29.86 10.70
N MET A 17 15.19 28.87 9.90
CA MET A 17 14.19 28.09 9.15
C MET A 17 14.40 26.63 9.53
N GLN A 18 13.85 26.29 10.70
CA GLN A 18 13.58 24.91 11.08
C GLN A 18 12.48 24.42 10.14
N PHE A 19 12.84 24.07 8.90
CA PHE A 19 12.03 23.16 8.12
C PHE A 19 11.98 21.88 8.95
N SER A 20 10.83 21.68 9.60
CA SER A 20 10.51 20.41 10.26
C SER A 20 10.77 19.30 9.23
N PRO A 21 11.79 18.43 9.44
CA PRO A 21 12.07 17.34 8.51
C PRO A 21 10.88 16.37 8.40
N TYR A 22 9.90 16.48 9.31
CA TYR A 22 8.67 15.70 9.30
C TYR A 22 7.60 16.23 8.32
N ALA A 23 7.61 17.52 7.96
CA ALA A 23 6.58 18.08 7.07
C ALA A 23 6.82 17.77 5.58
N LEU A 24 8.08 17.50 5.18
CA LEU A 24 8.45 17.14 3.80
C LEU A 24 8.27 15.64 3.50
N ILE A 25 8.32 14.77 4.52
CA ILE A 25 8.03 13.34 4.36
C ILE A 25 6.51 13.11 4.27
N VAL A 26 5.72 13.89 5.02
CA VAL A 26 4.25 13.76 5.07
C VAL A 26 3.56 14.30 3.82
N ALA A 27 4.15 15.27 3.12
CA ALA A 27 3.61 15.76 1.84
C ALA A 27 3.92 14.84 0.63
N TYR A 28 4.94 13.97 0.74
CA TYR A 28 5.32 13.07 -0.35
C TYR A 28 4.46 11.80 -0.43
N ASP A 29 3.81 11.43 0.67
CA ASP A 29 3.04 10.19 0.79
C ASP A 29 1.66 10.30 0.12
N GLU A 30 0.89 11.37 0.35
CA GLU A 30 -0.47 11.47 -0.19
C GLU A 30 -0.51 11.47 -1.72
N SER A 31 0.41 12.19 -2.37
CA SER A 31 0.47 12.25 -3.84
C SER A 31 0.85 10.90 -4.46
N LEU A 32 1.72 10.13 -3.79
CA LEU A 32 2.12 8.79 -4.20
C LEU A 32 0.94 7.82 -4.06
N TYR A 33 0.31 7.77 -2.90
CA TYR A 33 -0.83 6.89 -2.63
C TYR A 33 -2.01 7.22 -3.55
N LYS A 34 -2.32 8.50 -3.74
CA LYS A 34 -3.35 8.93 -4.70
C LYS A 34 -3.06 8.46 -6.11
N ARG A 35 -1.80 8.54 -6.56
CA ARG A 35 -1.38 8.14 -7.91
C ARG A 35 -1.45 6.62 -8.10
N VAL A 36 -1.02 5.84 -7.11
CA VAL A 36 -0.92 4.38 -7.19
C VAL A 36 -2.26 3.71 -6.84
N LEU A 37 -2.88 4.09 -5.72
CA LEU A 37 -4.05 3.42 -5.15
C LEU A 37 -5.38 4.15 -5.41
N GLY A 38 -5.35 5.45 -5.71
CA GLY A 38 -6.57 6.29 -5.80
C GLY A 38 -7.65 5.80 -6.79
N ARG A 39 -7.28 4.95 -7.75
CA ARG A 39 -8.21 4.26 -8.66
C ARG A 39 -7.94 2.76 -8.79
N ASP A 40 -7.10 2.20 -7.94
CA ASP A 40 -6.81 0.77 -7.96
C ASP A 40 -8.07 -0.02 -7.55
N PRO A 41 -8.57 -0.98 -8.34
CA PRO A 41 -9.79 -1.70 -7.97
C PRO A 41 -9.57 -2.73 -6.87
N GLY A 42 -8.33 -3.12 -6.56
CA GLY A 42 -8.01 -4.14 -5.57
C GLY A 42 -8.18 -3.67 -4.11
N ILE A 43 -7.71 -4.51 -3.20
CA ILE A 43 -7.82 -4.34 -1.74
C ILE A 43 -7.24 -2.97 -1.32
N CYS A 44 -6.05 -2.63 -1.83
CA CYS A 44 -5.34 -1.43 -1.42
C CYS A 44 -5.95 -0.14 -1.96
N GLY A 45 -6.46 -0.14 -3.20
CA GLY A 45 -7.20 1.01 -3.68
C GLY A 45 -8.52 1.22 -2.93
N ALA A 46 -9.20 0.13 -2.56
CA ALA A 46 -10.42 0.20 -1.77
C ALA A 46 -10.16 0.74 -0.35
N TRP A 47 -9.13 0.24 0.33
CA TRP A 47 -8.65 0.73 1.62
C TRP A 47 -8.30 2.22 1.57
N TYR A 48 -7.56 2.66 0.54
CA TYR A 48 -7.20 4.06 0.35
C TYR A 48 -8.44 4.96 0.18
N ARG A 49 -9.44 4.51 -0.59
CA ARG A 49 -10.66 5.29 -0.85
C ARG A 49 -11.62 5.35 0.33
N ASN A 50 -11.73 4.26 1.09
CA ASN A 50 -12.62 4.18 2.25
C ASN A 50 -12.23 3.06 3.23
N ARG A 51 -11.45 3.41 4.26
CA ARG A 51 -11.03 2.48 5.33
C ARG A 51 -12.18 1.85 6.11
N SER A 52 -13.34 2.51 6.19
CA SER A 52 -14.50 1.96 6.92
C SER A 52 -15.08 0.68 6.28
N LYS A 53 -14.71 0.40 5.02
CA LYS A 53 -15.14 -0.79 4.27
C LYS A 53 -14.18 -1.96 4.38
N THR A 54 -13.02 -1.79 5.02
CA THR A 54 -11.95 -2.80 5.04
C THR A 54 -12.42 -4.14 5.60
N GLU A 55 -13.12 -4.16 6.74
CA GLU A 55 -13.66 -5.39 7.34
C GLU A 55 -14.66 -6.12 6.42
N GLU A 56 -15.58 -5.37 5.80
CA GLU A 56 -16.57 -5.92 4.86
C GLU A 56 -15.90 -6.57 3.64
N ILE A 57 -14.91 -5.88 3.08
CA ILE A 57 -14.13 -6.35 1.92
C ILE A 57 -13.34 -7.59 2.29
N MET A 58 -12.58 -7.54 3.38
CA MET A 58 -11.71 -8.63 3.76
C MET A 58 -12.49 -9.87 4.16
N LYS A 59 -13.68 -9.72 4.75
CA LYS A 59 -14.60 -10.85 4.95
C LYS A 59 -14.98 -11.53 3.64
N CYS A 60 -15.23 -10.77 2.57
CA CYS A 60 -15.49 -11.33 1.24
C CYS A 60 -14.22 -11.98 0.66
N VAL A 61 -13.08 -11.30 0.73
CA VAL A 61 -11.80 -11.79 0.17
C VAL A 61 -11.40 -13.11 0.82
N LEU A 62 -11.39 -13.18 2.15
CA LEU A 62 -11.07 -14.39 2.90
C LEU A 62 -12.06 -15.54 2.65
N GLY A 63 -13.26 -15.24 2.13
CA GLY A 63 -14.23 -16.24 1.69
C GLY A 63 -14.00 -16.76 0.26
N ASN A 64 -13.24 -16.04 -0.56
CA ASN A 64 -13.06 -16.32 -1.99
C ASN A 64 -11.63 -16.70 -2.40
N VAL A 65 -10.63 -16.45 -1.56
CA VAL A 65 -9.26 -16.94 -1.78
C VAL A 65 -9.13 -18.43 -1.43
N SER A 66 -8.06 -19.08 -1.91
CA SER A 66 -7.78 -20.48 -1.56
C SER A 66 -7.54 -20.65 -0.06
N THR A 67 -7.75 -21.86 0.46
CA THR A 67 -7.47 -22.18 1.87
C THR A 67 -6.01 -21.97 2.25
N VAL A 68 -5.09 -22.12 1.29
CA VAL A 68 -3.65 -21.88 1.47
C VAL A 68 -3.38 -20.39 1.70
N VAL A 69 -3.93 -19.52 0.85
CA VAL A 69 -3.79 -18.05 0.98
C VAL A 69 -4.42 -17.57 2.28
N LYS A 70 -5.67 -18.02 2.54
CA LYS A 70 -6.40 -17.66 3.76
C LYS A 70 -5.58 -18.00 5.00
N LYS A 71 -5.09 -19.24 5.09
CA LYS A 71 -4.30 -19.69 6.23
C LYS A 71 -2.99 -18.91 6.37
N GLN A 72 -2.30 -18.62 5.27
CA GLN A 72 -1.07 -17.82 5.32
C GLN A 72 -1.31 -16.43 5.92
N TRP A 73 -2.42 -15.77 5.54
CA TRP A 73 -2.76 -14.44 6.06
C TRP A 73 -3.24 -14.50 7.51
N GLU A 74 -4.01 -15.52 7.89
CA GLU A 74 -4.43 -15.77 9.28
C GLU A 74 -3.22 -16.05 10.18
N ASP A 75 -2.31 -16.95 9.77
CA ASP A 75 -1.09 -17.26 10.51
C ASP A 75 -0.19 -16.01 10.65
N TYR A 76 -0.06 -15.19 9.59
CA TYR A 76 0.69 -13.93 9.65
C TYR A 76 0.05 -12.92 10.62
N MET A 77 -1.27 -12.80 10.63
CA MET A 77 -1.97 -11.93 11.59
C MET A 77 -1.76 -12.41 13.02
N ASP A 78 -1.87 -13.71 13.27
CA ASP A 78 -1.68 -14.30 14.60
C ASP A 78 -0.24 -14.10 15.11
N ASP A 79 0.76 -14.41 14.27
CA ASP A 79 2.18 -14.27 14.60
C ASP A 79 2.59 -12.82 14.92
N ASN A 80 1.94 -11.84 14.29
CA ASN A 80 2.24 -10.42 14.46
C ASN A 80 1.20 -9.68 15.32
N CYS A 81 0.22 -10.40 15.89
CA CYS A 81 -0.87 -9.84 16.70
C CYS A 81 -1.65 -8.71 15.98
N LEU A 82 -1.96 -8.90 14.70
CA LEU A 82 -2.62 -7.91 13.85
C LEU A 82 -4.12 -8.17 13.74
N THR A 83 -4.91 -7.10 13.73
CA THR A 83 -6.29 -7.13 13.22
C THR A 83 -6.32 -7.14 11.69
N VAL A 84 -7.48 -7.47 11.11
CA VAL A 84 -7.70 -7.42 9.66
C VAL A 84 -7.40 -6.03 9.08
N THR A 85 -7.79 -4.97 9.79
CA THR A 85 -7.52 -3.59 9.34
C THR A 85 -6.04 -3.22 9.39
N GLU A 86 -5.31 -3.72 10.37
CA GLU A 86 -3.86 -3.51 10.50
C GLU A 86 -3.11 -4.29 9.42
N LEU A 87 -3.49 -5.54 9.18
CA LEU A 87 -2.96 -6.33 8.06
C LEU A 87 -3.09 -5.57 6.74
N VAL A 88 -4.29 -5.09 6.40
CA VAL A 88 -4.50 -4.34 5.14
C VAL A 88 -3.69 -3.04 5.12
N SER A 89 -3.53 -2.37 6.27
CA SER A 89 -2.66 -1.20 6.36
C SER A 89 -1.21 -1.54 6.06
N GLU A 90 -0.69 -2.69 6.51
CA GLU A 90 0.66 -3.16 6.18
C GLU A 90 0.78 -3.54 4.70
N MET A 91 -0.15 -4.34 4.18
CA MET A 91 -0.19 -4.76 2.77
C MET A 91 -0.15 -3.57 1.80
N CYS A 92 -0.80 -2.46 2.20
CA CYS A 92 -0.99 -1.30 1.35
C CYS A 92 -0.03 -0.16 1.67
N ASN A 93 0.96 -0.39 2.55
CA ASN A 93 2.00 0.58 2.82
C ASN A 93 3.02 0.60 1.68
N LEU A 94 2.94 1.62 0.82
CA LEU A 94 3.82 1.76 -0.35
C LEU A 94 5.29 2.06 -0.02
N THR A 95 5.61 2.31 1.26
CA THR A 95 6.97 2.60 1.73
C THR A 95 7.68 1.37 2.29
N THR A 96 6.96 0.25 2.44
CA THR A 96 7.45 -0.99 3.04
C THR A 96 7.29 -2.14 2.05
N ILE A 97 8.23 -3.09 2.09
CA ILE A 97 8.14 -4.33 1.32
C ILE A 97 7.51 -5.38 2.24
N MET A 98 6.42 -6.02 1.78
CA MET A 98 5.81 -7.13 2.52
C MET A 98 6.82 -8.27 2.69
N PRO A 99 6.94 -8.84 3.91
CA PRO A 99 7.90 -9.91 4.16
C PRO A 99 7.56 -11.16 3.35
N SER A 100 8.58 -11.97 3.04
CA SER A 100 8.40 -13.23 2.31
C SER A 100 7.47 -14.19 3.05
N SER A 101 7.45 -14.16 4.39
CA SER A 101 6.49 -14.91 5.21
C SER A 101 5.03 -14.55 4.95
N PHE A 102 4.73 -13.48 4.20
CA PHE A 102 3.37 -13.15 3.77
C PHE A 102 3.11 -13.50 2.30
N VAL A 103 4.09 -13.27 1.43
CA VAL A 103 3.90 -13.33 -0.04
C VAL A 103 4.45 -14.59 -0.71
N TRP A 104 5.27 -15.40 -0.03
CA TRP A 104 5.96 -16.56 -0.60
C TRP A 104 5.26 -17.87 -0.24
N TYR A 105 5.01 -18.71 -1.27
CA TYR A 105 4.27 -19.97 -1.14
C TYR A 105 5.12 -21.21 -1.47
N GLY A 106 6.43 -21.12 -1.33
CA GLY A 106 7.36 -22.25 -1.49
C GLY A 106 8.00 -22.38 -2.87
N ASP A 107 7.33 -21.94 -3.93
CA ASP A 107 7.90 -21.80 -5.27
C ASP A 107 7.31 -20.58 -6.02
N GLU A 108 7.95 -20.19 -7.12
CA GLU A 108 7.56 -19.01 -7.91
C GLU A 108 6.20 -19.15 -8.59
N ASP A 109 5.86 -20.34 -9.11
CA ASP A 109 4.61 -20.57 -9.83
C ASP A 109 3.42 -20.63 -8.86
N LEU A 110 3.56 -21.28 -7.70
CA LEU A 110 2.55 -21.19 -6.65
C LEU A 110 2.40 -19.76 -6.14
N THR A 111 3.52 -19.07 -5.91
CA THR A 111 3.51 -17.67 -5.45
C THR A 111 2.77 -16.76 -6.42
N ARG A 112 3.08 -16.86 -7.71
CA ARG A 112 2.37 -16.11 -8.77
C ARG A 112 0.89 -16.48 -8.80
N THR A 113 0.57 -17.77 -8.74
CA THR A 113 -0.82 -18.27 -8.81
C THR A 113 -1.66 -17.74 -7.66
N TYR A 114 -1.16 -17.87 -6.42
CA TYR A 114 -1.88 -17.48 -5.23
C TYR A 114 -2.01 -15.95 -5.08
N ASN A 115 -0.96 -15.19 -5.41
CA ASN A 115 -1.05 -13.74 -5.42
C ASN A 115 -2.04 -13.23 -6.48
N ASN A 116 -2.06 -13.84 -7.67
CA ASN A 116 -3.04 -13.50 -8.70
C ASN A 116 -4.49 -13.83 -8.28
N GLN A 117 -4.69 -14.95 -7.57
CA GLN A 117 -6.00 -15.30 -7.01
C GLN A 117 -6.45 -14.29 -5.95
N ALA A 118 -5.55 -13.90 -5.05
CA ALA A 118 -5.82 -12.90 -4.02
C ALA A 118 -6.18 -11.53 -4.63
N GLU A 119 -5.42 -11.08 -5.63
CA GLU A 119 -5.70 -9.84 -6.36
C GLU A 119 -7.08 -9.89 -7.04
N LYS A 120 -7.38 -10.99 -7.75
CA LYS A 120 -8.67 -11.18 -8.40
C LYS A 120 -9.83 -11.15 -7.39
N ALA A 121 -9.70 -11.86 -6.26
CA ALA A 121 -10.70 -11.84 -5.20
C ALA A 121 -10.88 -10.42 -4.63
N GLY A 122 -9.79 -9.67 -4.45
CA GLY A 122 -9.81 -8.26 -4.07
C GLY A 122 -10.66 -7.41 -5.02
N ILE A 123 -10.42 -7.53 -6.32
CA ILE A 123 -11.16 -6.79 -7.35
C ILE A 123 -12.64 -7.19 -7.37
N GLU A 124 -12.96 -8.48 -7.30
CA GLU A 124 -14.34 -8.97 -7.32
C GLU A 124 -15.13 -8.54 -6.08
N CYS A 125 -14.50 -8.60 -4.90
CA CYS A 125 -15.11 -8.21 -3.64
C CYS A 125 -15.34 -6.70 -3.49
N THR A 126 -14.59 -5.87 -4.21
CA THR A 126 -14.77 -4.40 -4.17
C THR A 126 -15.75 -3.91 -5.24
N ALA A 127 -15.97 -4.69 -6.30
CA ALA A 127 -16.75 -4.28 -7.47
C ALA A 127 -18.20 -3.87 -7.15
N ASN A 128 -18.83 -4.54 -6.19
CA ASN A 128 -20.25 -4.32 -5.83
C ASN A 128 -20.44 -3.37 -4.64
N ILE A 129 -19.35 -2.89 -4.03
CA ILE A 129 -19.43 -1.96 -2.91
C ILE A 129 -19.75 -0.57 -3.43
N THR A 130 -20.66 0.11 -2.75
CA THR A 130 -21.08 1.48 -3.05
C THR A 130 -20.50 2.47 -2.05
N GLY A 131 -20.58 3.78 -2.33
CA GLY A 131 -20.04 4.82 -1.45
C GLY A 131 -18.55 5.13 -1.66
N TRP A 132 -18.04 4.89 -2.87
CA TRP A 132 -16.68 5.29 -3.24
C TRP A 132 -16.60 6.77 -3.62
N ASN A 133 -15.62 7.48 -3.07
CA ASN A 133 -15.33 8.88 -3.42
C ASN A 133 -14.76 9.04 -4.85
N THR A 134 -14.26 7.96 -5.45
CA THR A 134 -13.73 7.93 -6.82
C THR A 134 -14.13 6.62 -7.51
N LYS A 135 -14.30 6.66 -8.84
CA LYS A 135 -14.55 5.44 -9.63
C LYS A 135 -13.26 4.62 -9.75
N PRO A 136 -13.30 3.29 -9.54
CA PRO A 136 -12.15 2.44 -9.79
C PRO A 136 -11.80 2.43 -11.29
N ARG A 137 -10.52 2.20 -11.61
CA ARG A 137 -10.07 1.95 -12.99
C ARG A 137 -10.66 0.61 -13.42
N ILE A 138 -11.17 0.55 -14.65
CA ILE A 138 -11.52 -0.73 -15.27
C ILE A 138 -10.21 -1.49 -15.52
N VAL A 139 -10.03 -2.60 -14.82
CA VAL A 139 -8.94 -3.54 -15.09
C VAL A 139 -9.52 -4.65 -15.95
N THR A 140 -9.17 -4.65 -17.23
CA THR A 140 -9.28 -5.85 -18.07
C THR A 140 -8.23 -6.84 -17.59
N ALA A 141 -8.58 -8.13 -17.49
CA ALA A 141 -7.69 -9.19 -17.02
C ALA A 141 -6.28 -9.06 -17.64
N PRO A 142 -5.20 -9.32 -16.88
CA PRO A 142 -3.85 -9.32 -17.43
C PRO A 142 -3.80 -10.25 -18.64
N SER A 143 -3.30 -9.77 -19.77
CA SER A 143 -2.92 -10.65 -20.87
C SER A 143 -1.90 -11.64 -20.32
N GLN A 144 -2.19 -12.93 -20.40
CA GLN A 144 -1.18 -13.95 -20.16
C GLN A 144 -0.08 -13.74 -21.19
N VAL A 145 1.06 -13.22 -20.75
CA VAL A 145 2.33 -13.19 -21.50
C VAL A 145 3.26 -14.16 -20.80
#